data_AF-A0A2V7N6U2-F1
#
_entry.id   AF-A0A2V7N6U2-F1
#
_cell.length_a   1.000
_cell.length_b   1.000
_cell.length_c   1.000
_cell.angle_alpha   90.00
_cell.angle_beta   90.00
_cell.angle_gamma   90.00
#
_symmetry.space_group_name_H-M   'P 1'
#
loop_
_entity.id
_entity.type
_entity.pdbx_description
1 polymer ?
#
loop_
_entity_poly.entity_id
_entity_poly.type
_entity_poly.pdbx_seq_one_letter_code
_entity_poly.pdbx_strand_id
1 'polypeptide(L)'
;MTRGAGDVALALAALSALAPAPGPAQDGAARTSVAVVEFVTVDASAYPNADSVRVALGSSGHTPEGWLAADLTAMGRYVPTAEPRVAAALTARGLTPRDCSDLTCAVTLGRALGVDRVVTGRISRLSNLIWLLYGAMVDVATGRVRYRDEFEIKGDIVDLLPKATLAMARRLATADSPSADPPRPTAPPAQVPQGERLTRDQVLAALAAATPQHPVDLTGKDLSGLDLAGVDFKRANLSRCRCVGTNFSKAQMFSVTLSDAVASQAVFAGTTLDVAVMYRVDLRHADLRDASLFATILMGADLSDADLTGARVIAVMTNAKLVRTTLAHANLGADPGNQSMGVMRTDVTSADLSGADLTAANLRKVNFTRANLTGADLTDSDVTGADLTGAILRTIRGQDRIRGLDKALNRDQAIFND
;
A
#
# COMPACT_ATOMS: atom_id res chain seq x y z
N MET A 1 17.87 22.04 -7.79
CA MET A 1 18.05 22.31 -6.35
C MET A 1 17.19 23.53 -5.97
N THR A 2 16.59 23.47 -4.77
CA THR A 2 15.87 24.54 -4.01
C THR A 2 14.52 25.11 -4.50
N ARG A 3 13.63 24.33 -5.15
CA ARG A 3 12.20 24.73 -5.25
C ARG A 3 11.19 23.88 -4.44
N GLY A 4 11.58 22.74 -3.86
CA GLY A 4 10.65 21.88 -3.11
C GLY A 4 10.43 22.25 -1.63
N ALA A 5 11.39 22.91 -0.98
CA ALA A 5 11.29 23.22 0.46
C ALA A 5 10.42 24.46 0.75
N GLY A 6 10.34 25.41 -0.19
CA GLY A 6 9.60 26.66 -0.02
C GLY A 6 8.08 26.48 -0.08
N ASP A 7 7.58 25.65 -0.99
CA ASP A 7 6.13 25.42 -1.15
C ASP A 7 5.56 24.55 -0.02
N VAL A 8 6.37 23.68 0.57
CA VAL A 8 6.02 22.92 1.80
C VAL A 8 5.92 23.86 2.99
N ALA A 9 6.86 24.79 3.18
CA ALA A 9 6.84 25.75 4.28
C ALA A 9 5.65 26.72 4.21
N LEU A 10 5.29 27.19 3.00
CA LEU A 10 4.16 28.10 2.80
C LEU A 10 2.79 27.42 3.01
N ALA A 11 2.69 26.12 2.66
CA ALA A 11 1.50 25.33 2.92
C ALA A 11 1.33 24.95 4.40
N LEU A 12 2.42 24.79 5.16
CA LEU A 12 2.41 24.52 6.61
C LEU A 12 2.03 25.74 7.45
N ALA A 13 2.42 26.95 7.05
CA ALA A 13 2.04 28.19 7.75
C ALA A 13 0.52 28.47 7.70
N ALA A 14 -0.19 27.93 6.71
CA ALA A 14 -1.66 28.04 6.60
C ALA A 14 -2.43 27.01 7.46
N LEU A 15 -1.76 25.96 7.96
CA LEU A 15 -2.36 24.86 8.73
C LEU A 15 -2.48 25.15 10.23
N SER A 16 -1.64 26.05 10.78
CA SER A 16 -1.75 26.52 12.17
C SER A 16 -3.01 27.36 12.45
N ALA A 17 -3.72 27.78 11.41
CA ALA A 17 -4.92 28.62 11.51
C ALA A 17 -6.25 27.85 11.56
N LEU A 18 -6.24 26.50 11.56
CA LEU A 18 -7.44 25.67 11.40
C LEU A 18 -7.71 24.68 12.55
N ALA A 19 -7.14 24.91 13.73
CA ALA A 19 -7.51 24.16 14.93
C ALA A 19 -9.02 24.38 15.24
N PRO A 20 -9.85 23.33 15.37
CA PRO A 20 -11.23 23.49 15.78
C PRO A 20 -11.29 24.01 17.23
N ALA A 21 -12.18 24.97 17.47
CA ALA A 21 -12.42 25.48 18.82
C ALA A 21 -12.95 24.35 19.74
N PRO A 22 -12.51 24.28 21.01
CA PRO A 22 -12.94 23.24 21.94
C PRO A 22 -14.45 23.30 22.17
N GLY A 23 -15.13 22.16 22.00
CA GLY A 23 -16.54 22.01 22.37
C GLY A 23 -16.72 22.00 23.89
N PRO A 24 -17.92 22.31 24.42
CA PRO A 24 -18.16 22.42 25.84
C PRO A 24 -17.98 21.06 26.55
N ALA A 25 -17.22 21.08 27.66
CA ALA A 25 -16.99 19.92 28.49
C ALA A 25 -18.31 19.43 29.12
N GLN A 26 -18.59 18.12 29.05
CA GLN A 26 -19.65 17.51 29.85
C GLN A 26 -19.12 17.27 31.27
N ASP A 27 -19.72 17.95 32.24
CA ASP A 27 -19.39 17.85 33.65
C ASP A 27 -19.83 16.49 34.25
N GLY A 28 -18.93 15.85 35.00
CA GLY A 28 -19.29 14.84 36.02
C GLY A 28 -18.71 13.42 35.88
N ALA A 29 -18.10 13.03 34.77
CA ALA A 29 -17.45 11.71 34.64
C ALA A 29 -15.97 11.76 35.06
N ALA A 30 -15.51 10.80 35.88
CA ALA A 30 -14.10 10.65 36.22
C ALA A 30 -13.29 10.47 34.93
N ARG A 31 -12.37 11.41 34.65
CA ARG A 31 -11.56 11.36 33.44
C ARG A 31 -10.53 10.24 33.56
N THR A 32 -10.42 9.42 32.51
CA THR A 32 -9.53 8.26 32.47
C THR A 32 -8.11 8.70 32.18
N SER A 33 -7.15 8.37 33.05
CA SER A 33 -5.75 8.67 32.80
C SER A 33 -5.15 7.74 31.75
N VAL A 34 -4.38 8.30 30.80
CA VAL A 34 -3.86 7.54 29.66
C VAL A 34 -2.38 7.85 29.41
N ALA A 35 -1.59 6.85 29.03
CA ALA A 35 -0.27 7.06 28.45
C ALA A 35 -0.32 6.73 26.95
N VAL A 36 0.23 7.60 26.12
CA VAL A 36 0.32 7.40 24.67
C VAL A 36 1.73 6.94 24.33
N VAL A 37 1.83 5.80 23.66
CA VAL A 37 3.08 5.17 23.24
C VAL A 37 2.98 4.81 21.77
N GLU A 38 3.33 5.76 20.90
CA GLU A 38 3.30 5.50 19.46
C GLU A 38 4.63 4.96 18.95
N PHE A 39 4.53 4.19 17.87
CA PHE A 39 5.65 3.66 17.14
C PHE A 39 5.49 3.86 15.62
N VAL A 40 6.48 4.47 14.99
CA VAL A 40 6.55 4.60 13.52
C VAL A 40 7.39 3.47 12.92
N THR A 41 6.74 2.57 12.17
CA THR A 41 7.40 1.62 11.26
C THR A 41 7.34 2.12 9.83
N VAL A 42 8.50 2.21 9.21
CA VAL A 42 8.62 2.24 7.76
C VAL A 42 9.58 1.12 7.38
N ASP A 43 9.24 0.36 6.34
CA ASP A 43 10.15 -0.61 5.73
C ASP A 43 11.47 0.10 5.39
N ALA A 44 12.61 -0.49 5.78
CA ALA A 44 13.93 0.08 5.56
C ALA A 44 14.25 0.32 4.07
N SER A 45 13.51 -0.31 3.15
CA SER A 45 13.65 -0.17 1.70
C SER A 45 12.81 0.95 1.08
N ALA A 46 11.91 1.61 1.83
CA ALA A 46 10.93 2.55 1.29
C ALA A 46 11.23 4.02 1.70
N TYR A 47 11.20 4.95 0.74
CA TYR A 47 11.31 6.41 0.99
C TYR A 47 9.93 7.08 0.92
N PRO A 48 9.53 7.95 1.87
CA PRO A 48 10.31 8.43 3.00
C PRO A 48 10.48 7.35 4.07
N ASN A 49 11.71 7.16 4.55
CA ASN A 49 12.02 6.21 5.63
C ASN A 49 11.45 6.72 6.98
N ALA A 50 11.52 5.88 8.02
CA ALA A 50 10.93 6.21 9.33
C ALA A 50 11.46 7.53 9.91
N ASP A 51 12.74 7.84 9.69
CA ASP A 51 13.35 9.08 10.16
C ASP A 51 12.87 10.29 9.36
N SER A 52 12.66 10.15 8.05
CA SER A 52 12.09 11.20 7.21
C SER A 52 10.63 11.48 7.60
N VAL A 53 9.87 10.45 7.93
CA VAL A 53 8.49 10.58 8.45
C VAL A 53 8.51 11.31 9.79
N ARG A 54 9.37 10.92 10.74
CA ARG A 54 9.53 11.60 12.03
C ARG A 54 9.97 13.06 11.88
N VAL A 55 10.90 13.35 10.97
CA VAL A 55 11.35 14.72 10.68
C VAL A 55 10.22 15.55 10.06
N ALA A 56 9.43 14.96 9.15
CA ALA A 56 8.27 15.61 8.57
C ALA A 56 7.14 15.86 9.58
N LEU A 57 6.98 14.97 10.57
CA LEU A 57 6.05 15.15 11.68
C LEU A 57 6.55 16.24 12.65
N GLY A 58 7.83 16.19 13.02
CA GLY A 58 8.47 17.12 13.96
C GLY A 58 8.59 18.56 13.44
N SER A 59 8.61 18.79 12.13
CA SER A 59 8.64 20.14 11.55
C SER A 59 7.34 20.94 11.75
N SER A 60 6.27 20.28 12.23
CA SER A 60 5.00 20.92 12.63
C SER A 60 4.96 21.37 14.10
N GLY A 61 6.06 21.18 14.84
CA GLY A 61 6.16 21.52 16.27
C GLY A 61 5.48 20.54 17.23
N HIS A 62 4.99 19.41 16.72
CA HIS A 62 4.29 18.38 17.49
C HIS A 62 4.82 16.98 17.11
N THR A 63 4.87 16.08 18.08
CA THR A 63 5.15 14.65 17.88
C THR A 63 3.85 13.90 17.58
N PRO A 64 3.86 12.74 16.90
CA PRO A 64 2.68 11.89 16.72
C PRO A 64 1.95 11.59 18.04
N GLU A 65 2.74 11.29 19.08
CA GLU A 65 2.28 11.05 20.43
C GLU A 65 1.53 12.28 21.00
N GLY A 66 2.06 13.48 20.73
CA GLY A 66 1.48 14.75 21.15
C GLY A 66 0.19 15.11 20.45
N TRP A 67 0.06 14.79 19.15
CA TRP A 67 -1.21 14.94 18.42
C TRP A 67 -2.30 14.04 19.01
N LEU A 68 -2.00 12.74 19.17
CA LEU A 68 -2.96 11.80 19.72
C LEU A 68 -3.33 12.13 21.17
N ALA A 69 -2.38 12.61 21.97
CA ALA A 69 -2.65 13.13 23.30
C ALA A 69 -3.57 14.37 23.28
N ALA A 70 -3.34 15.32 22.36
CA ALA A 70 -4.19 16.50 22.22
C ALA A 70 -5.63 16.13 21.85
N ASP A 71 -5.83 15.19 20.93
CA ASP A 71 -7.16 14.72 20.52
C ASP A 71 -7.88 13.98 21.66
N LEU A 72 -7.18 13.08 22.36
CA LEU A 72 -7.73 12.41 23.55
C LEU A 72 -8.14 13.41 24.64
N THR A 73 -7.39 14.51 24.78
CA THR A 73 -7.73 15.63 25.69
C THR A 73 -8.95 16.39 25.20
N ALA A 74 -9.04 16.68 23.90
CA ALA A 74 -10.14 17.42 23.29
C ALA A 74 -11.49 16.66 23.40
N MET A 75 -11.46 15.33 23.46
CA MET A 75 -12.65 14.51 23.74
C MET A 75 -13.18 14.68 25.17
N GLY A 76 -12.44 15.32 26.07
CA GLY A 76 -12.85 15.64 27.44
C GLY A 76 -12.95 14.44 28.40
N ARG A 77 -12.74 13.21 27.91
CA ARG A 77 -12.85 11.95 28.66
C ARG A 77 -11.52 11.39 29.14
N TYR A 78 -10.40 11.79 28.52
CA TYR A 78 -9.07 11.26 28.83
C TYR A 78 -8.12 12.35 29.33
N VAL A 79 -7.17 11.96 30.18
CA VAL A 79 -6.08 12.80 30.66
C VAL A 79 -4.75 12.16 30.28
N PRO A 80 -4.14 12.59 29.16
CA PRO A 80 -2.86 12.05 28.73
C PRO A 80 -1.73 12.42 29.68
N THR A 81 -0.82 11.48 29.86
CA THR A 81 0.44 11.68 30.55
C THR A 81 1.40 12.42 29.64
N ALA A 82 2.09 13.43 30.17
CA ALA A 82 3.08 14.19 29.42
C ALA A 82 4.16 13.30 28.81
N GLU A 83 4.49 13.51 27.53
CA GLU A 83 5.46 12.70 26.78
C GLU A 83 6.81 12.51 27.49
N PRO A 84 7.44 13.54 28.12
CA PRO A 84 8.71 13.35 28.80
C PRO A 84 8.63 12.34 29.96
N ARG A 85 7.47 12.24 30.62
CA ARG A 85 7.24 11.29 31.71
C ARG A 85 7.07 9.86 31.16
N VAL A 86 6.40 9.70 30.02
CA VAL A 86 6.31 8.40 29.32
C VAL A 86 7.69 7.94 28.86
N ALA A 87 8.46 8.83 28.23
CA ALA A 87 9.82 8.55 27.77
C ALA A 87 10.77 8.18 28.92
N ALA A 88 10.72 8.92 30.04
CA ALA A 88 11.51 8.60 31.23
C ALA A 88 11.14 7.22 31.82
N ALA A 89 9.85 6.87 31.83
CA ALA A 89 9.38 5.59 32.36
C ALA A 89 9.82 4.38 31.50
N LEU A 90 9.91 4.57 30.17
CA LEU A 90 10.47 3.61 29.23
C LEU A 90 11.98 3.44 29.45
N THR A 91 12.74 4.53 29.47
CA THR A 91 14.20 4.51 29.67
C THR A 91 14.59 3.88 31.00
N ALA A 92 13.89 4.20 32.10
CA ALA A 92 14.14 3.64 33.41
C ALA A 92 13.95 2.11 33.49
N ARG A 93 13.31 1.52 32.49
CA ARG A 93 13.06 0.08 32.37
C ARG A 93 13.85 -0.60 31.27
N GLY A 94 14.73 0.15 30.58
CA GLY A 94 15.44 -0.35 29.41
C GLY A 94 14.50 -0.73 28.25
N LEU A 95 13.32 -0.12 28.19
CA LEU A 95 12.31 -0.39 27.17
C LEU A 95 12.35 0.69 26.09
N THR A 96 12.02 0.30 24.87
CA THR A 96 11.75 1.19 23.74
C THR A 96 10.24 1.27 23.49
N PRO A 97 9.75 2.31 22.79
CA PRO A 97 8.34 2.37 22.37
C PRO A 97 7.88 1.13 21.59
N ARG A 98 8.80 0.47 20.84
CA ARG A 98 8.52 -0.77 20.09
C ARG A 98 8.16 -1.93 21.01
N ASP A 99 8.86 -2.07 22.13
CA ASP A 99 8.67 -3.19 23.06
C ASP A 99 7.25 -3.17 23.65
N CYS A 100 6.64 -1.97 23.75
CA CYS A 100 5.28 -1.79 24.24
C CYS A 100 4.17 -2.05 23.23
N SER A 101 4.51 -2.54 22.04
CA SER A 101 3.55 -3.29 21.22
C SER A 101 3.12 -4.61 21.88
N ASP A 102 3.91 -5.16 22.80
CA ASP A 102 3.55 -6.28 23.65
C ASP A 102 2.63 -5.85 24.81
N LEU A 103 1.59 -6.65 25.07
CA LEU A 103 0.61 -6.40 26.12
C LEU A 103 1.24 -6.33 27.53
N THR A 104 2.24 -7.15 27.79
CA THR A 104 2.95 -7.21 29.08
C THR A 104 3.74 -5.93 29.31
N CYS A 105 4.38 -5.40 28.27
CA CYS A 105 5.08 -4.12 28.33
C CYS A 105 4.09 -2.98 28.57
N ALA A 106 2.98 -2.92 27.81
CA ALA A 106 1.97 -1.88 27.97
C ALA A 106 1.37 -1.84 29.38
N VAL A 107 1.04 -3.00 29.97
CA VAL A 107 0.55 -3.08 31.36
C VAL A 107 1.61 -2.66 32.36
N THR A 108 2.85 -3.10 32.17
CA THR A 108 3.97 -2.77 33.07
C THR A 108 4.27 -1.28 33.07
N LEU A 109 4.29 -0.67 31.88
CA LEU A 109 4.44 0.77 31.70
C LEU A 109 3.25 1.53 32.28
N GLY A 110 2.03 1.05 32.07
CA GLY A 110 0.83 1.66 32.63
C GLY A 110 0.84 1.72 34.16
N ARG A 111 1.20 0.60 34.80
CA ARG A 111 1.36 0.52 36.27
C ARG A 111 2.45 1.45 36.77
N ALA A 112 3.57 1.53 36.05
CA ALA A 112 4.67 2.42 36.38
C ALA A 112 4.29 3.90 36.32
N LEU A 113 3.48 4.27 35.34
CA LEU A 113 3.01 5.63 35.16
C LEU A 113 1.82 5.96 36.06
N GLY A 114 1.18 4.96 36.66
CA GLY A 114 -0.04 5.12 37.46
C GLY A 114 -1.23 5.55 36.60
N VAL A 115 -1.29 5.06 35.35
CA VAL A 115 -2.38 5.38 34.42
C VAL A 115 -3.38 4.24 34.30
N ASP A 116 -4.62 4.58 34.01
CA ASP A 116 -5.70 3.61 33.80
C ASP A 116 -5.55 2.88 32.47
N ARG A 117 -5.03 3.57 31.45
CA ARG A 117 -4.94 3.08 30.07
C ARG A 117 -3.57 3.36 29.47
N VAL A 118 -3.12 2.45 28.61
CA VAL A 118 -2.00 2.68 27.70
C VAL A 118 -2.51 2.53 26.28
N VAL A 119 -2.33 3.58 25.48
CA VAL A 119 -2.64 3.58 24.05
C VAL A 119 -1.34 3.34 23.31
N THR A 120 -1.33 2.32 22.48
CA THR A 120 -0.22 2.04 21.58
C THR A 120 -0.65 2.18 20.14
N GLY A 121 0.21 2.78 19.33
CA GLY A 121 -0.08 3.09 17.93
C GLY A 121 1.06 2.62 17.04
N ARG A 122 0.73 2.13 15.85
CA ARG A 122 1.70 1.76 14.82
C ARG A 122 1.29 2.36 13.49
N ILE A 123 2.09 3.29 12.98
CA ILE A 123 2.04 3.68 11.57
C ILE A 123 2.91 2.70 10.80
N SER A 124 2.32 1.99 9.85
CA SER A 124 3.01 1.07 8.94
C SER A 124 2.76 1.50 7.51
N ARG A 125 3.83 1.72 6.77
CA ARG A 125 3.73 1.84 5.32
C ARG A 125 3.70 0.44 4.70
N LEU A 126 2.56 0.05 4.14
CA LEU A 126 2.48 -1.14 3.30
C LEU A 126 3.00 -0.85 1.89
N SER A 127 2.82 0.39 1.43
CA SER A 127 3.23 0.84 0.11
C SER A 127 3.28 2.37 -0.01
N ASN A 128 3.70 2.88 -1.17
CA ASN A 128 3.67 4.30 -1.49
C ASN A 128 2.25 4.91 -1.47
N LEU A 129 1.20 4.07 -1.56
CA LEU A 129 -0.19 4.51 -1.60
C LEU A 129 -1.01 4.05 -0.38
N ILE A 130 -0.51 3.10 0.40
CA ILE A 130 -1.24 2.47 1.50
C ILE A 130 -0.42 2.60 2.77
N TRP A 131 -0.92 3.44 3.66
CA TRP A 131 -0.45 3.59 5.02
C TRP A 131 -1.52 3.00 5.94
N LEU A 132 -1.12 2.05 6.78
CA LEU A 132 -1.95 1.53 7.85
C LEU A 132 -1.58 2.22 9.15
N LEU A 133 -2.58 2.79 9.80
CA LEU A 133 -2.50 3.12 11.20
C LEU A 133 -3.20 2.02 11.98
N TYR A 134 -2.50 1.41 12.92
CA TYR A 134 -3.05 0.45 13.84
C TYR A 134 -2.96 1.03 15.25
N GLY A 135 -4.03 0.96 16.04
CA GLY A 135 -4.03 1.39 17.42
C GLY A 135 -4.62 0.32 18.34
N ALA A 136 -4.07 0.21 19.55
CA ALA A 136 -4.60 -0.63 20.61
C ALA A 136 -4.70 0.18 21.91
N MET A 137 -5.78 0.00 22.67
CA MET A 137 -5.89 0.55 24.02
C MET A 137 -5.90 -0.60 25.02
N VAL A 138 -4.94 -0.56 25.94
CA VAL A 138 -4.74 -1.55 26.98
C VAL A 138 -5.31 -1.03 28.28
N ASP A 139 -6.20 -1.80 28.88
CA ASP A 139 -6.67 -1.58 30.25
C ASP A 139 -5.63 -2.11 31.23
N VAL A 140 -5.02 -1.20 32.01
CA VAL A 140 -3.88 -1.52 32.88
C VAL A 140 -4.27 -2.41 34.07
N ALA A 141 -5.51 -2.27 34.55
CA ALA A 141 -6.02 -3.02 35.69
C ALA A 141 -6.34 -4.47 35.28
N THR A 142 -7.01 -4.64 34.14
CA THR A 142 -7.46 -5.96 33.68
C THR A 142 -6.45 -6.66 32.77
N GLY A 143 -5.48 -5.92 32.24
CA GLY A 143 -4.54 -6.43 31.23
C GLY A 143 -5.22 -6.82 29.92
N ARG A 144 -6.43 -6.32 29.64
CA ARG A 144 -7.17 -6.64 28.42
C ARG A 144 -6.92 -5.58 27.37
N VAL A 145 -6.66 -6.03 26.15
CA VAL A 145 -6.72 -5.15 24.97
C VAL A 145 -8.19 -4.96 24.63
N ARG A 146 -8.63 -3.70 24.57
CA ARG A 146 -9.95 -3.39 24.03
C ARG A 146 -9.83 -3.24 22.53
N TYR A 147 -10.49 -4.14 21.80
CA TYR A 147 -10.63 -4.09 20.35
C TYR A 147 -12.05 -3.64 19.98
N ARG A 148 -12.15 -2.95 18.84
CA ARG A 148 -13.30 -2.57 17.97
C ARG A 148 -14.74 -2.58 18.52
N ASP A 149 -15.16 -3.62 19.24
CA ASP A 149 -16.55 -3.87 19.61
C ASP A 149 -16.88 -3.45 21.07
N GLU A 150 -15.88 -3.04 21.86
CA GLU A 150 -16.05 -2.49 23.23
C GLU A 150 -15.83 -0.97 23.34
N PHE A 151 -15.66 -0.28 22.20
CA PHE A 151 -15.62 1.18 22.17
C PHE A 151 -17.05 1.73 22.01
N GLU A 152 -17.51 2.59 22.91
CA GLU A 152 -18.70 3.44 22.69
C GLU A 152 -18.43 4.58 21.68
N ILE A 153 -17.53 4.34 20.73
CA ILE A 153 -17.17 5.24 19.64
C ILE A 153 -17.28 4.42 18.37
N LYS A 154 -18.37 4.62 17.61
CA LYS A 154 -18.52 4.03 16.27
C LYS A 154 -17.59 4.78 15.31
N GLY A 155 -16.37 4.27 15.13
CA GLY A 155 -15.39 4.80 14.18
C GLY A 155 -14.03 4.12 14.34
N ASP A 156 -13.26 4.03 13.26
CA ASP A 156 -11.90 3.50 13.29
C ASP A 156 -10.99 4.48 14.06
N ILE A 157 -9.87 4.05 14.65
CA ILE A 157 -8.94 4.99 15.33
C ILE A 157 -8.37 6.02 14.33
N VAL A 158 -8.41 5.66 13.05
CA VAL A 158 -8.12 6.47 11.87
C VAL A 158 -9.08 7.69 11.74
N ASP A 159 -10.31 7.58 12.25
CA ASP A 159 -11.30 8.67 12.28
C ASP A 159 -11.08 9.65 13.45
N LEU A 160 -10.23 9.28 14.42
CA LEU A 160 -9.80 10.15 15.52
C LEU A 160 -8.60 11.01 15.13
N LEU A 161 -7.93 10.71 14.02
CA LEU A 161 -6.90 11.57 13.46
C LEU A 161 -7.55 12.73 12.72
N PRO A 162 -7.09 13.99 12.93
CA PRO A 162 -7.67 15.13 12.25
C PRO A 162 -7.60 14.97 10.72
N LYS A 163 -8.57 15.57 10.02
CA LYS A 163 -8.59 15.61 8.54
C LYS A 163 -7.25 16.07 7.94
N ALA A 164 -6.48 16.87 8.69
CA ALA A 164 -5.13 17.30 8.35
C ALA A 164 -4.10 16.15 8.33
N THR A 165 -4.16 15.20 9.26
CA THR A 165 -3.28 14.01 9.30
C THR A 165 -3.65 13.04 8.19
N LEU A 166 -4.93 12.87 7.90
CA LEU A 166 -5.43 12.13 6.73
C LEU A 166 -5.04 12.84 5.42
N ALA A 167 -5.13 14.17 5.37
CA ALA A 167 -4.68 14.96 4.23
C ALA A 167 -3.15 14.97 4.08
N MET A 168 -2.40 14.83 5.18
CA MET A 168 -0.94 14.72 5.19
C MET A 168 -0.49 13.33 4.76
N ALA A 169 -1.16 12.25 5.19
CA ALA A 169 -0.95 10.90 4.65
C ALA A 169 -1.26 10.86 3.14
N ARG A 170 -2.35 11.50 2.71
CA ARG A 170 -2.66 11.70 1.28
C ARG A 170 -1.63 12.58 0.56
N ARG A 171 -1.12 13.64 1.20
CA ARG A 171 -0.13 14.55 0.61
C ARG A 171 1.28 13.95 0.54
N LEU A 172 1.68 13.14 1.52
CA LEU A 172 2.89 12.32 1.50
C LEU A 172 2.81 11.26 0.39
N ALA A 173 1.63 10.63 0.24
CA ALA A 173 1.37 9.73 -0.89
C ALA A 173 1.41 10.45 -2.26
N THR A 174 1.03 11.74 -2.35
CA THR A 174 1.16 12.53 -3.58
C THR A 174 2.53 13.19 -3.79
N ALA A 175 3.27 13.50 -2.72
CA ALA A 175 4.61 14.07 -2.76
C ALA A 175 5.67 13.04 -3.20
N ASP A 176 5.34 11.75 -3.07
CA ASP A 176 6.08 10.61 -3.64
C ASP A 176 5.86 10.41 -5.16
N SER A 177 5.05 11.25 -5.83
CA SER A 177 5.04 11.28 -7.31
C SER A 177 6.29 12.01 -7.79
N PRO A 178 7.28 11.33 -8.40
CA PRO A 178 8.46 12.02 -8.89
C PRO A 178 8.05 12.88 -10.08
N SER A 179 8.17 14.19 -9.98
CA SER A 179 8.21 15.10 -11.14
C SER A 179 9.61 15.14 -11.80
N ALA A 180 10.35 14.04 -11.71
CA ALA A 180 11.65 13.89 -12.32
C ALA A 180 11.73 12.49 -12.91
N ASP A 181 11.94 12.40 -14.22
CA ASP A 181 12.31 11.17 -14.90
C ASP A 181 13.47 10.50 -14.16
N PRO A 182 13.31 9.26 -13.65
CA PRO A 182 14.46 8.50 -13.19
C PRO A 182 15.32 8.16 -14.41
N PRO A 183 16.66 8.20 -14.28
CA PRO A 183 17.55 7.88 -15.39
C PRO A 183 17.26 6.47 -15.91
N ARG A 184 17.12 6.36 -17.23
CA ARG A 184 16.93 5.10 -17.96
C ARG A 184 18.05 4.12 -17.55
N PRO A 185 17.74 2.92 -17.04
CA PRO A 185 18.78 1.96 -16.70
C PRO A 185 19.48 1.50 -17.99
N THR A 186 20.76 1.86 -18.12
CA THR A 186 21.67 1.43 -19.20
C THR A 186 22.47 0.18 -18.83
N ALA A 187 22.26 -0.36 -17.63
CA ALA A 187 22.97 -1.55 -17.17
C ALA A 187 22.20 -2.84 -17.56
N PRO A 188 22.88 -3.87 -18.08
CA PRO A 188 22.31 -5.20 -18.24
C PRO A 188 21.84 -5.75 -16.88
N PRO A 189 20.84 -6.65 -16.83
CA PRO A 189 20.30 -7.16 -15.58
C PRO A 189 21.43 -7.74 -14.73
N ALA A 190 21.62 -7.15 -13.56
CA ALA A 190 22.56 -7.64 -12.56
C ALA A 190 22.23 -9.11 -12.27
N GLN A 191 23.24 -9.98 -12.31
CA GLN A 191 23.08 -11.37 -11.88
C GLN A 191 22.67 -11.36 -10.41
N VAL A 192 21.40 -11.69 -10.16
CA VAL A 192 20.83 -11.75 -8.82
C VAL A 192 21.57 -12.85 -8.02
N PRO A 193 22.08 -12.55 -6.81
CA PRO A 193 22.76 -13.55 -5.99
C PRO A 193 21.84 -14.76 -5.75
N GLN A 194 22.37 -15.97 -5.93
CA GLN A 194 21.63 -17.22 -5.75
C GLN A 194 21.36 -17.42 -4.25
N GLY A 195 20.15 -17.08 -3.79
CA GLY A 195 19.71 -17.47 -2.46
C GLY A 195 19.54 -18.98 -2.34
N GLU A 196 19.48 -19.45 -1.09
CA GLU A 196 19.28 -20.86 -0.78
C GLU A 196 18.04 -21.42 -1.50
N ARG A 197 18.24 -22.50 -2.27
CA ARG A 197 17.16 -23.19 -2.97
C ARG A 197 16.38 -24.06 -2.01
N LEU A 198 15.08 -23.84 -1.93
CA LEU A 198 14.19 -24.61 -1.07
C LEU A 198 13.51 -25.76 -1.82
N THR A 199 13.21 -26.81 -1.09
CA THR A 199 12.26 -27.85 -1.53
C THR A 199 10.83 -27.44 -1.21
N ARG A 200 9.85 -28.09 -1.86
CA ARG A 200 8.43 -27.88 -1.54
C ARG A 200 8.15 -28.12 -0.05
N ASP A 201 8.70 -29.19 0.52
CA ASP A 201 8.47 -29.55 1.91
C ASP A 201 9.04 -28.50 2.88
N GLN A 202 10.19 -27.91 2.57
CA GLN A 202 10.76 -26.82 3.35
C GLN A 202 9.87 -25.57 3.32
N VAL A 203 9.29 -25.23 2.17
CA VAL A 203 8.34 -24.13 2.04
C VAL A 203 7.08 -24.39 2.86
N LEU A 204 6.51 -25.60 2.75
CA LEU A 204 5.32 -25.98 3.51
C LEU A 204 5.57 -26.00 5.02
N ALA A 205 6.74 -26.46 5.45
CA ALA A 205 7.14 -26.44 6.86
C ALA A 205 7.29 -25.00 7.38
N ALA A 206 7.89 -24.09 6.60
CA ALA A 206 8.02 -22.69 6.96
C ALA A 206 6.65 -21.99 7.06
N LEU A 207 5.73 -22.30 6.15
CA LEU A 207 4.35 -21.80 6.20
C LEU A 207 3.56 -22.34 7.40
N ALA A 208 3.73 -23.62 7.73
CA ALA A 208 3.09 -24.24 8.89
C ALA A 208 3.58 -23.66 10.23
N ALA A 209 4.81 -23.17 10.28
CA ALA A 209 5.38 -22.50 11.45
C ALA A 209 4.98 -21.02 11.57
N ALA A 210 4.41 -20.42 10.52
CA ALA A 210 4.06 -19.00 10.50
C ALA A 210 2.84 -18.70 11.40
N THR A 211 2.80 -17.48 11.93
CA THR A 211 1.68 -16.98 12.74
C THR A 211 1.16 -15.66 12.16
N PRO A 212 -0.06 -15.20 12.51
CA PRO A 212 -0.55 -13.91 12.05
C PRO A 212 0.35 -12.72 12.43
N GLN A 213 1.07 -12.82 13.56
CA GLN A 213 2.01 -11.81 14.05
C GLN A 213 3.41 -11.94 13.43
N HIS A 214 3.79 -13.16 13.02
CA HIS A 214 5.04 -13.47 12.35
C HIS A 214 4.76 -14.23 11.06
N PRO A 215 4.39 -13.52 9.98
CA PRO A 215 4.22 -14.14 8.67
C PRO A 215 5.51 -14.79 8.20
N VAL A 216 5.41 -15.78 7.31
CA VAL A 216 6.59 -16.45 6.77
C VAL A 216 7.47 -15.44 6.03
N ASP A 217 8.78 -15.52 6.25
CA ASP A 217 9.79 -14.76 5.51
C ASP A 217 10.64 -15.70 4.66
N LEU A 218 10.46 -15.61 3.34
CA LEU A 218 11.21 -16.35 2.34
C LEU A 218 12.13 -15.42 1.54
N THR A 219 12.39 -14.20 2.03
CA THR A 219 13.15 -13.17 1.29
C THR A 219 14.43 -13.73 0.68
N GLY A 220 14.61 -13.50 -0.63
CA GLY A 220 15.80 -13.88 -1.36
C GLY A 220 15.94 -15.38 -1.66
N LYS A 221 15.02 -16.25 -1.21
CA LYS A 221 15.12 -17.71 -1.45
C LYS A 221 14.83 -18.07 -2.91
N ASP A 222 15.33 -19.23 -3.33
CA ASP A 222 15.04 -19.79 -4.64
C ASP A 222 13.95 -20.87 -4.56
N LEU A 223 12.80 -20.56 -5.14
CA LEU A 223 11.59 -21.40 -5.25
C LEU A 223 11.38 -21.90 -6.69
N SER A 224 12.37 -21.71 -7.58
CA SER A 224 12.22 -21.94 -9.02
C SER A 224 11.82 -23.38 -9.34
N GLY A 225 10.78 -23.51 -10.16
CA GLY A 225 10.24 -24.78 -10.64
C GLY A 225 9.49 -25.60 -9.59
N LEU A 226 9.28 -25.07 -8.37
CA LEU A 226 8.44 -25.76 -7.39
C LEU A 226 6.98 -25.74 -7.83
N ASP A 227 6.29 -26.85 -7.59
CA ASP A 227 4.83 -26.84 -7.56
C ASP A 227 4.37 -26.40 -6.18
N LEU A 228 3.59 -25.33 -6.14
CA LEU A 228 3.04 -24.68 -4.95
C LEU A 228 1.55 -24.33 -5.20
N ALA A 229 0.91 -25.02 -6.13
CA ALA A 229 -0.49 -24.81 -6.44
C ALA A 229 -1.39 -25.03 -5.20
N GLY A 230 -2.36 -24.14 -5.02
CA GLY A 230 -3.33 -24.18 -3.92
C GLY A 230 -2.77 -23.88 -2.52
N VAL A 231 -1.47 -23.61 -2.39
CA VAL A 231 -0.85 -23.34 -1.09
C VAL A 231 -1.26 -21.96 -0.56
N ASP A 232 -1.41 -21.82 0.76
CA ASP A 232 -1.72 -20.55 1.41
C ASP A 232 -0.42 -19.78 1.74
N PHE A 233 -0.22 -18.65 1.07
CA PHE A 233 0.88 -17.69 1.25
C PHE A 233 0.38 -16.35 1.79
N LYS A 234 -0.79 -16.29 2.43
CA LYS A 234 -1.32 -15.04 3.00
C LYS A 234 -0.24 -14.33 3.82
N ARG A 235 0.00 -13.06 3.49
CA ARG A 235 0.96 -12.17 4.16
C ARG A 235 2.43 -12.63 4.11
N ALA A 236 2.75 -13.65 3.33
CA ALA A 236 4.12 -14.12 3.17
C ALA A 236 5.01 -13.03 2.55
N ASN A 237 6.28 -12.97 2.97
CA ASN A 237 7.28 -12.13 2.34
C ASN A 237 8.13 -12.97 1.38
N LEU A 238 7.91 -12.78 0.07
CA LEU A 238 8.67 -13.38 -1.03
C LEU A 238 9.51 -12.32 -1.76
N SER A 239 9.84 -11.20 -1.10
CA SER A 239 10.66 -10.15 -1.71
C SER A 239 12.00 -10.71 -2.17
N ARG A 240 12.47 -10.28 -3.34
CA ARG A 240 13.76 -10.72 -3.92
C ARG A 240 13.88 -12.23 -4.15
N CYS A 241 12.79 -12.99 -4.04
CA CYS A 241 12.80 -14.43 -4.32
C CYS A 241 13.06 -14.68 -5.80
N ARG A 242 13.64 -15.84 -6.09
CA ARG A 242 13.65 -16.41 -7.43
C ARG A 242 12.52 -17.43 -7.53
N CYS A 243 11.50 -17.13 -8.31
CA CYS A 243 10.30 -17.95 -8.50
C CYS A 243 10.12 -18.32 -9.97
N VAL A 244 11.22 -18.55 -10.70
CA VAL A 244 11.18 -18.77 -12.14
C VAL A 244 10.51 -20.10 -12.44
N GLY A 245 9.47 -20.08 -13.27
CA GLY A 245 8.70 -21.29 -13.61
C GLY A 245 7.99 -21.95 -12.43
N THR A 246 7.84 -21.25 -11.30
CA THR A 246 7.16 -21.78 -10.11
C THR A 246 5.65 -21.80 -10.33
N ASN A 247 4.99 -22.90 -9.98
CA ASN A 247 3.55 -23.02 -10.11
C ASN A 247 2.85 -22.58 -8.81
N PHE A 248 2.25 -21.40 -8.83
CA PHE A 248 1.38 -20.84 -7.79
C PHE A 248 -0.11 -20.93 -8.13
N SER A 249 -0.51 -21.76 -9.11
CA SER A 249 -1.91 -21.82 -9.56
C SER A 249 -2.88 -21.99 -8.40
N LYS A 250 -3.91 -21.13 -8.32
CA LYS A 250 -4.93 -21.14 -7.26
C LYS A 250 -4.40 -21.00 -5.83
N ALA A 251 -3.15 -20.57 -5.65
CA ALA A 251 -2.59 -20.26 -4.34
C ALA A 251 -3.35 -19.07 -3.71
N GLN A 252 -3.38 -19.02 -2.38
CA GLN A 252 -3.94 -17.88 -1.66
C GLN A 252 -2.80 -16.93 -1.29
N MET A 253 -2.65 -15.83 -2.02
CA MET A 253 -1.51 -14.92 -1.90
C MET A 253 -1.95 -13.51 -1.47
N PHE A 254 -3.03 -13.43 -0.69
CA PHE A 254 -3.56 -12.15 -0.20
C PHE A 254 -2.51 -11.44 0.66
N SER A 255 -2.28 -10.16 0.38
CA SER A 255 -1.30 -9.31 1.08
C SER A 255 0.14 -9.85 1.05
N VAL A 256 0.50 -10.65 0.05
CA VAL A 256 1.89 -11.11 -0.16
C VAL A 256 2.79 -9.97 -0.62
N THR A 257 4.09 -10.03 -0.29
CA THR A 257 5.10 -9.14 -0.88
C THR A 257 5.99 -9.92 -1.85
N LEU A 258 6.07 -9.46 -3.11
CA LEU A 258 6.91 -10.01 -4.18
C LEU A 258 7.84 -8.94 -4.77
N SER A 259 8.10 -7.86 -4.03
CA SER A 259 8.94 -6.76 -4.49
C SER A 259 10.34 -7.25 -4.87
N ASP A 260 10.80 -6.83 -6.05
CA ASP A 260 12.08 -7.20 -6.65
C ASP A 260 12.27 -8.72 -6.87
N ALA A 261 11.20 -9.51 -6.80
CA ALA A 261 11.26 -10.94 -7.09
C ALA A 261 11.38 -11.21 -8.60
N VAL A 262 12.00 -12.32 -8.94
CA VAL A 262 12.12 -12.82 -10.32
C VAL A 262 11.15 -13.99 -10.50
N ALA A 263 9.95 -13.71 -10.98
CA ALA A 263 8.86 -14.67 -11.19
C ALA A 263 8.52 -14.83 -12.68
N SER A 264 9.52 -14.72 -13.55
CA SER A 264 9.34 -14.97 -14.98
C SER A 264 8.91 -16.41 -15.23
N GLN A 265 7.99 -16.60 -16.17
CA GLN A 265 7.37 -17.91 -16.49
C GLN A 265 6.63 -18.57 -15.31
N ALA A 266 6.43 -17.89 -14.18
CA ALA A 266 5.65 -18.43 -13.08
C ALA A 266 4.17 -18.54 -13.45
N VAL A 267 3.46 -19.48 -12.84
CA VAL A 267 2.04 -19.73 -13.09
C VAL A 267 1.22 -19.28 -11.88
N PHE A 268 0.53 -18.17 -12.00
CA PHE A 268 -0.43 -17.59 -11.05
C PHE A 268 -1.90 -17.75 -11.51
N ALA A 269 -2.17 -18.74 -12.37
CA ALA A 269 -3.51 -18.96 -12.90
C ALA A 269 -4.53 -19.20 -11.77
N GLY A 270 -5.59 -18.38 -11.73
CA GLY A 270 -6.64 -18.43 -10.71
C GLY A 270 -6.19 -18.07 -9.28
N THR A 271 -5.02 -17.45 -9.11
CA THR A 271 -4.46 -17.07 -7.81
C THR A 271 -5.13 -15.80 -7.27
N THR A 272 -5.23 -15.69 -5.93
CA THR A 272 -5.65 -14.44 -5.27
C THR A 272 -4.42 -13.65 -4.83
N LEU A 273 -4.06 -12.60 -5.60
CA LEU A 273 -2.98 -11.64 -5.33
C LEU A 273 -3.52 -10.30 -4.79
N ASP A 274 -4.73 -10.31 -4.23
CA ASP A 274 -5.36 -9.12 -3.70
C ASP A 274 -4.50 -8.50 -2.60
N VAL A 275 -4.36 -7.17 -2.65
CA VAL A 275 -3.55 -6.37 -1.71
C VAL A 275 -2.05 -6.73 -1.75
N ALA A 276 -1.58 -7.43 -2.80
CA ALA A 276 -0.16 -7.76 -2.94
C ALA A 276 0.69 -6.53 -3.27
N VAL A 277 1.94 -6.55 -2.81
CA VAL A 277 2.95 -5.52 -3.08
C VAL A 277 4.07 -6.11 -3.91
N MET A 278 4.19 -5.66 -5.16
CA MET A 278 4.99 -6.30 -6.20
C MET A 278 5.82 -5.26 -6.97
N TYR A 279 6.54 -4.39 -6.24
CA TYR A 279 7.39 -3.37 -6.85
C TYR A 279 8.47 -4.00 -7.71
N ARG A 280 8.65 -3.53 -8.96
CA ARG A 280 9.73 -3.98 -9.87
C ARG A 280 9.86 -5.51 -9.99
N VAL A 281 8.77 -6.24 -9.81
CA VAL A 281 8.75 -7.68 -10.00
C VAL A 281 8.95 -8.00 -11.48
N ASP A 282 9.71 -9.05 -11.78
CA ASP A 282 9.79 -9.61 -13.13
C ASP A 282 8.72 -10.71 -13.27
N LEU A 283 7.69 -10.44 -14.05
CA LEU A 283 6.58 -11.33 -14.41
C LEU A 283 6.59 -11.64 -15.92
N ARG A 284 7.72 -11.48 -16.61
CA ARG A 284 7.78 -11.74 -18.05
C ARG A 284 7.37 -13.17 -18.36
N HIS A 285 6.51 -13.34 -19.35
CA HIS A 285 5.95 -14.64 -19.74
C HIS A 285 5.18 -15.38 -18.63
N ALA A 286 4.77 -14.70 -17.54
CA ALA A 286 3.99 -15.33 -16.49
C ALA A 286 2.54 -15.58 -16.94
N ASP A 287 1.95 -16.66 -16.43
CA ASP A 287 0.53 -16.99 -16.62
C ASP A 287 -0.26 -16.48 -15.41
N LEU A 288 -1.07 -15.46 -15.58
CA LEU A 288 -1.92 -14.80 -14.58
C LEU A 288 -3.40 -14.90 -14.98
N ARG A 289 -3.76 -15.87 -15.83
CA ARG A 289 -5.15 -16.05 -16.29
C ARG A 289 -6.10 -16.24 -15.13
N ASP A 290 -7.25 -15.58 -15.18
CA ASP A 290 -8.28 -15.62 -14.14
C ASP A 290 -7.80 -15.24 -12.72
N ALA A 291 -6.61 -14.64 -12.59
CA ALA A 291 -6.09 -14.19 -11.30
C ALA A 291 -6.85 -12.95 -10.81
N SER A 292 -6.89 -12.78 -9.49
CA SER A 292 -7.38 -11.54 -8.87
C SER A 292 -6.20 -10.71 -8.39
N LEU A 293 -6.06 -9.51 -8.94
CA LEU A 293 -5.10 -8.48 -8.57
C LEU A 293 -5.87 -7.23 -8.11
N PHE A 294 -6.68 -7.38 -7.07
CA PHE A 294 -7.46 -6.27 -6.51
C PHE A 294 -6.67 -5.52 -5.44
N ALA A 295 -6.61 -4.19 -5.55
CA ALA A 295 -5.82 -3.32 -4.68
C ALA A 295 -4.31 -3.67 -4.67
N THR A 296 -3.80 -4.18 -5.79
CA THR A 296 -2.41 -4.64 -5.94
C THR A 296 -1.49 -3.52 -6.43
N ILE A 297 -0.20 -3.60 -6.10
CA ILE A 297 0.81 -2.61 -6.49
C ILE A 297 1.90 -3.27 -7.32
N LEU A 298 2.08 -2.76 -8.53
CA LEU A 298 2.92 -3.29 -9.60
C LEU A 298 3.77 -2.16 -10.24
N MET A 299 4.09 -1.11 -9.47
CA MET A 299 4.87 0.02 -10.00
C MET A 299 6.23 -0.46 -10.50
N GLY A 300 6.55 -0.12 -11.75
CA GLY A 300 7.78 -0.52 -12.42
C GLY A 300 7.93 -2.04 -12.66
N ALA A 301 6.87 -2.83 -12.48
CA ALA A 301 6.88 -4.26 -12.79
C ALA A 301 7.06 -4.51 -14.30
N ASP A 302 7.62 -5.67 -14.65
CA ASP A 302 7.75 -6.13 -16.03
C ASP A 302 6.82 -7.31 -16.28
N LEU A 303 5.69 -7.07 -16.95
CA LEU A 303 4.70 -8.06 -17.37
C LEU A 303 4.79 -8.33 -18.88
N SER A 304 5.92 -8.01 -19.53
CA SER A 304 6.05 -8.21 -20.98
C SER A 304 5.76 -9.66 -21.36
N ASP A 305 4.94 -9.85 -22.38
CA ASP A 305 4.49 -11.15 -22.87
C ASP A 305 3.78 -12.05 -21.82
N ALA A 306 3.31 -11.48 -20.69
CA ALA A 306 2.49 -12.19 -19.71
C ALA A 306 1.04 -12.36 -20.20
N ASP A 307 0.33 -13.36 -19.65
CA ASP A 307 -1.07 -13.64 -19.96
C ASP A 307 -1.97 -13.35 -18.74
N LEU A 308 -2.77 -12.30 -18.83
CA LEU A 308 -3.77 -11.88 -17.85
C LEU A 308 -5.21 -12.07 -18.40
N THR A 309 -5.41 -13.01 -19.32
CA THR A 309 -6.75 -13.28 -19.89
C THR A 309 -7.77 -13.54 -18.77
N GLY A 310 -8.90 -12.84 -18.81
CA GLY A 310 -9.98 -12.97 -17.82
C GLY A 310 -9.65 -12.48 -16.40
N ALA A 311 -8.44 -11.96 -16.15
CA ALA A 311 -8.03 -11.53 -14.81
C ALA A 311 -8.82 -10.31 -14.33
N ARG A 312 -9.02 -10.20 -13.02
CA ARG A 312 -9.49 -8.97 -12.37
C ARG A 312 -8.29 -8.16 -11.95
N VAL A 313 -8.11 -6.97 -12.52
CA VAL A 313 -6.92 -6.15 -12.27
C VAL A 313 -7.36 -4.78 -11.83
N ILE A 314 -7.38 -4.53 -10.51
CA ILE A 314 -7.56 -3.21 -9.93
C ILE A 314 -6.26 -2.85 -9.21
N ALA A 315 -5.32 -2.27 -9.96
CA ALA A 315 -3.94 -2.17 -9.51
C ALA A 315 -3.29 -0.84 -9.89
N VAL A 316 -2.23 -0.47 -9.17
CA VAL A 316 -1.35 0.63 -9.54
C VAL A 316 -0.11 0.09 -10.23
N MET A 317 0.01 0.40 -11.52
CA MET A 317 1.00 -0.08 -12.47
C MET A 317 1.77 1.09 -13.11
N THR A 318 1.97 2.18 -12.38
CA THR A 318 2.73 3.34 -12.88
C THR A 318 4.12 2.90 -13.35
N ASN A 319 4.52 3.33 -14.55
CA ASN A 319 5.77 2.96 -15.23
C ASN A 319 5.99 1.44 -15.43
N ALA A 320 4.95 0.61 -15.33
CA ALA A 320 5.07 -0.81 -15.61
C ALA A 320 5.27 -1.07 -17.12
N LYS A 321 5.89 -2.20 -17.45
CA LYS A 321 5.98 -2.70 -18.82
C LYS A 321 4.94 -3.80 -19.01
N LEU A 322 4.05 -3.60 -19.96
CA LEU A 322 3.03 -4.53 -20.41
C LEU A 322 3.14 -4.77 -21.93
N VAL A 323 4.38 -4.78 -22.44
CA VAL A 323 4.65 -4.93 -23.87
C VAL A 323 4.18 -6.30 -24.32
N ARG A 324 3.28 -6.35 -25.31
CA ARG A 324 2.65 -7.58 -25.82
C ARG A 324 1.98 -8.44 -24.75
N THR A 325 1.59 -7.85 -23.61
CA THR A 325 0.81 -8.55 -22.59
C THR A 325 -0.58 -8.87 -23.13
N THR A 326 -1.08 -10.08 -22.83
CA THR A 326 -2.46 -10.46 -23.15
C THR A 326 -3.37 -10.09 -21.99
N LEU A 327 -4.33 -9.21 -22.23
CA LEU A 327 -5.35 -8.72 -21.29
C LEU A 327 -6.76 -8.94 -21.88
N ALA A 328 -6.88 -9.89 -22.80
CA ALA A 328 -8.16 -10.23 -23.43
C ALA A 328 -9.20 -10.59 -22.36
N HIS A 329 -10.39 -10.03 -22.45
CA HIS A 329 -11.49 -10.21 -21.49
C HIS A 329 -11.16 -9.82 -20.03
N ALA A 330 -10.03 -9.17 -19.76
CA ALA A 330 -9.66 -8.77 -18.41
C ALA A 330 -10.55 -7.63 -17.90
N ASN A 331 -10.74 -7.60 -16.58
CA ASN A 331 -11.53 -6.57 -15.90
C ASN A 331 -10.61 -5.58 -15.17
N LEU A 332 -10.30 -4.47 -15.84
CA LEU A 332 -9.53 -3.35 -15.28
C LEU A 332 -10.42 -2.19 -14.80
N GLY A 333 -11.70 -2.26 -15.11
CA GLY A 333 -12.63 -1.16 -14.90
C GLY A 333 -12.95 -0.95 -13.43
N ALA A 334 -13.10 0.32 -13.04
CA ALA A 334 -13.42 0.64 -11.65
C ALA A 334 -14.75 0.03 -11.18
N ASP A 335 -14.77 -0.44 -9.93
CA ASP A 335 -15.97 -1.03 -9.32
C ASP A 335 -17.00 0.07 -8.98
N PRO A 336 -18.21 0.03 -9.56
CA PRO A 336 -19.24 1.02 -9.27
C PRO A 336 -19.72 0.99 -7.81
N GLY A 337 -19.51 -0.10 -7.06
CA GLY A 337 -19.86 -0.21 -5.63
C GLY A 337 -18.91 0.51 -4.67
N ASN A 338 -17.73 0.93 -5.12
CA ASN A 338 -16.68 1.50 -4.26
C ASN A 338 -16.71 3.04 -4.19
N GLN A 339 -17.86 3.64 -3.81
CA GLN A 339 -18.09 5.09 -3.92
C GLN A 339 -17.67 5.89 -2.67
N SER A 340 -17.75 5.32 -1.47
CA SER A 340 -17.60 6.09 -0.22
C SER A 340 -16.17 6.53 0.10
N MET A 341 -15.16 5.86 -0.48
CA MET A 341 -13.73 6.11 -0.19
C MET A 341 -12.95 6.70 -1.39
N GLY A 342 -13.65 7.08 -2.46
CA GLY A 342 -13.05 7.40 -3.76
C GLY A 342 -12.95 6.15 -4.65
N VAL A 343 -13.02 6.36 -5.96
CA VAL A 343 -13.03 5.26 -6.94
C VAL A 343 -11.64 4.64 -7.01
N MET A 344 -11.48 3.44 -6.43
CA MET A 344 -10.30 2.63 -6.73
C MET A 344 -10.40 2.17 -8.18
N ARG A 345 -9.48 2.68 -9.00
CA ARG A 345 -9.36 2.40 -10.43
C ARG A 345 -7.97 1.88 -10.74
N THR A 346 -7.85 1.19 -11.85
CA THR A 346 -6.54 0.80 -12.37
C THR A 346 -5.80 2.02 -12.88
N ASP A 347 -4.53 2.12 -12.48
CA ASP A 347 -3.63 3.20 -12.88
C ASP A 347 -2.45 2.64 -13.65
N VAL A 348 -2.38 2.95 -14.94
CA VAL A 348 -1.28 2.58 -15.84
C VAL A 348 -0.56 3.83 -16.35
N THR A 349 -0.46 4.86 -15.50
CA THR A 349 0.21 6.11 -15.86
C THR A 349 1.65 5.85 -16.30
N SER A 350 2.02 6.39 -17.47
CA SER A 350 3.35 6.19 -18.09
C SER A 350 3.75 4.73 -18.32
N ALA A 351 2.81 3.78 -18.29
CA ALA A 351 3.09 2.38 -18.58
C ALA A 351 3.27 2.15 -20.09
N ASP A 352 4.04 1.13 -20.45
CA ASP A 352 4.23 0.70 -21.84
C ASP A 352 3.36 -0.52 -22.15
N LEU A 353 2.21 -0.31 -22.77
CA LEU A 353 1.30 -1.34 -23.27
C LEU A 353 1.46 -1.55 -24.79
N SER A 354 2.62 -1.24 -25.37
CA SER A 354 2.80 -1.39 -26.81
C SER A 354 2.59 -2.83 -27.27
N GLY A 355 1.76 -2.99 -28.29
CA GLY A 355 1.36 -4.29 -28.83
C GLY A 355 0.52 -5.17 -27.89
N ALA A 356 0.04 -4.66 -26.74
CA ALA A 356 -0.81 -5.42 -25.84
C ALA A 356 -2.14 -5.83 -26.51
N ASP A 357 -2.66 -6.99 -26.13
CA ASP A 357 -4.01 -7.43 -26.52
C ASP A 357 -4.99 -7.05 -25.40
N LEU A 358 -5.85 -6.07 -25.65
CA LEU A 358 -6.89 -5.59 -24.74
C LEU A 358 -8.28 -5.95 -25.29
N THR A 359 -8.39 -6.96 -26.15
CA THR A 359 -9.63 -7.34 -26.81
C THR A 359 -10.73 -7.66 -25.78
N ALA A 360 -11.90 -7.06 -25.97
CA ALA A 360 -13.05 -7.19 -25.06
C ALA A 360 -12.78 -6.91 -23.58
N ALA A 361 -11.69 -6.19 -23.24
CA ALA A 361 -11.36 -5.82 -21.87
C ALA A 361 -12.31 -4.73 -21.34
N ASN A 362 -12.66 -4.80 -20.05
CA ASN A 362 -13.31 -3.70 -19.36
C ASN A 362 -12.24 -2.70 -18.89
N LEU A 363 -12.18 -1.53 -19.53
CA LEU A 363 -11.22 -0.46 -19.25
C LEU A 363 -11.90 0.80 -18.71
N ARG A 364 -13.11 0.66 -18.17
CA ARG A 364 -13.91 1.79 -17.69
C ARG A 364 -13.20 2.54 -16.58
N LYS A 365 -13.05 3.85 -16.74
CA LYS A 365 -12.39 4.74 -15.78
C LYS A 365 -10.91 4.46 -15.50
N VAL A 366 -10.25 3.59 -16.26
CA VAL A 366 -8.80 3.35 -16.13
C VAL A 366 -8.02 4.65 -16.38
N ASN A 367 -6.94 4.87 -15.63
CA ASN A 367 -6.02 5.98 -15.86
C ASN A 367 -4.92 5.58 -16.86
N PHE A 368 -5.01 6.04 -18.10
CA PHE A 368 -4.01 5.85 -19.15
C PHE A 368 -3.11 7.08 -19.35
N THR A 369 -3.04 7.99 -18.38
CA THR A 369 -2.25 9.21 -18.52
C THR A 369 -0.81 8.90 -18.98
N ARG A 370 -0.40 9.42 -20.14
CA ARG A 370 0.92 9.19 -20.77
C ARG A 370 1.28 7.71 -21.03
N ALA A 371 0.31 6.80 -20.99
CA ALA A 371 0.54 5.40 -21.32
C ALA A 371 0.82 5.24 -22.82
N ASN A 372 1.72 4.33 -23.17
CA ASN A 372 2.00 3.97 -24.56
C ASN A 372 1.17 2.74 -24.96
N LEU A 373 0.15 2.92 -25.78
CA LEU A 373 -0.67 1.85 -26.37
C LEU A 373 -0.37 1.64 -27.86
N THR A 374 0.82 2.03 -28.34
CA THR A 374 1.17 1.89 -29.76
C THR A 374 1.03 0.45 -30.22
N GLY A 375 0.20 0.22 -31.24
CA GLY A 375 -0.02 -1.12 -31.83
C GLY A 375 -0.89 -2.06 -30.98
N ALA A 376 -1.43 -1.60 -29.85
CA ALA A 376 -2.31 -2.39 -29.01
C ALA A 376 -3.62 -2.72 -29.73
N ASP A 377 -4.20 -3.88 -29.43
CA ASP A 377 -5.51 -4.28 -29.93
C ASP A 377 -6.59 -3.95 -28.91
N LEU A 378 -7.46 -2.99 -29.23
CA LEU A 378 -8.54 -2.52 -28.36
C LEU A 378 -9.92 -2.98 -28.87
N THR A 379 -9.96 -3.93 -29.80
CA THR A 379 -11.22 -4.42 -30.40
C THR A 379 -12.22 -4.85 -29.32
N ASP A 380 -13.44 -4.31 -29.37
CA ASP A 380 -14.54 -4.55 -28.42
C ASP A 380 -14.29 -4.15 -26.95
N SER A 381 -13.17 -3.49 -26.64
CA SER A 381 -12.92 -2.97 -25.28
C SER A 381 -13.90 -1.85 -24.90
N ASP A 382 -14.14 -1.65 -23.60
CA ASP A 382 -14.93 -0.52 -23.07
C ASP A 382 -14.04 0.46 -22.31
N VAL A 383 -13.78 1.63 -22.90
CA VAL A 383 -12.97 2.71 -22.32
C VAL A 383 -13.83 3.84 -21.73
N THR A 384 -15.12 3.61 -21.46
CA THR A 384 -16.02 4.65 -20.93
C THR A 384 -15.44 5.30 -19.68
N GLY A 385 -15.21 6.61 -19.74
CA GLY A 385 -14.67 7.42 -18.64
C GLY A 385 -13.18 7.19 -18.34
N ALA A 386 -12.46 6.42 -19.15
CA ALA A 386 -11.02 6.27 -19.03
C ALA A 386 -10.31 7.62 -19.27
N ASP A 387 -9.19 7.86 -18.60
CA ASP A 387 -8.41 9.09 -18.75
C ASP A 387 -7.29 8.89 -19.76
N LEU A 388 -7.38 9.56 -20.91
CA LEU A 388 -6.45 9.42 -22.03
C LEU A 388 -5.45 10.57 -22.14
N THR A 389 -5.29 11.37 -21.08
CA THR A 389 -4.37 12.53 -21.06
C THR A 389 -2.97 12.16 -21.55
N GLY A 390 -2.57 12.61 -22.74
CA GLY A 390 -1.25 12.32 -23.32
C GLY A 390 -0.99 10.85 -23.64
N ALA A 391 -2.01 9.99 -23.64
CA ALA A 391 -1.88 8.59 -24.02
C ALA A 391 -1.49 8.48 -25.51
N ILE A 392 -0.61 7.55 -25.86
CA ILE A 392 -0.17 7.31 -27.23
C ILE A 392 -0.95 6.12 -27.78
N LEU A 393 -1.86 6.35 -28.73
CA LEU A 393 -2.72 5.36 -29.38
C LEU A 393 -2.41 5.24 -30.89
N ARG A 394 -1.14 5.34 -31.27
CA ARG A 394 -0.70 5.16 -32.65
C ARG A 394 -0.94 3.72 -33.11
N THR A 395 -1.39 3.53 -34.35
CA THR A 395 -1.53 2.21 -34.97
C THR A 395 -2.37 1.19 -34.17
N ILE A 396 -3.28 1.66 -33.30
CA ILE A 396 -4.16 0.75 -32.53
C ILE A 396 -5.08 -0.03 -33.46
N ARG A 397 -5.45 -1.25 -33.04
CA ARG A 397 -6.43 -2.08 -33.75
C ARG A 397 -7.80 -1.98 -33.12
N GLY A 398 -8.84 -2.13 -33.94
CA GLY A 398 -10.24 -2.15 -33.50
C GLY A 398 -10.82 -0.79 -33.11
N GLN A 399 -10.25 0.32 -33.58
CA GLN A 399 -10.66 1.69 -33.21
C GLN A 399 -12.16 1.96 -33.39
N ASP A 400 -12.77 1.42 -34.45
CA ASP A 400 -14.20 1.50 -34.78
C ASP A 400 -15.08 0.66 -33.85
N ARG A 401 -14.49 -0.28 -33.11
CA ARG A 401 -15.16 -1.21 -32.20
C ARG A 401 -14.92 -0.87 -30.72
N ILE A 402 -14.15 0.16 -30.42
CA ILE A 402 -13.94 0.63 -29.04
C ILE A 402 -15.24 1.25 -28.51
N ARG A 403 -15.75 0.72 -27.41
CA ARG A 403 -16.96 1.23 -26.75
C ARG A 403 -16.60 2.37 -25.81
N GLY A 404 -17.42 3.43 -25.82
CA GLY A 404 -17.28 4.54 -24.88
C GLY A 404 -16.08 5.46 -25.14
N LEU A 405 -15.44 5.37 -26.30
CA LEU A 405 -14.32 6.24 -26.67
C LEU A 405 -14.74 7.73 -26.71
N ASP A 406 -15.97 8.02 -27.14
CA ASP A 406 -16.59 9.35 -27.09
C ASP A 406 -16.79 9.88 -25.65
N LYS A 407 -16.82 8.97 -24.67
CA LYS A 407 -16.99 9.27 -23.24
C LYS A 407 -15.68 9.16 -22.45
N ALA A 408 -14.55 8.93 -23.11
CA ALA A 408 -13.25 8.97 -22.47
C ALA A 408 -12.88 10.42 -22.11
N LEU A 409 -12.22 10.59 -20.97
CA LEU A 409 -11.73 11.89 -20.52
C LEU A 409 -10.46 12.26 -21.29
N ASN A 410 -10.32 13.55 -21.63
CA ASN A 410 -9.13 14.11 -22.28
C ASN A 410 -8.73 13.39 -23.58
N ARG A 411 -9.71 12.85 -24.32
CA ARG A 411 -9.48 12.17 -25.61
C ARG A 411 -8.77 13.07 -26.62
N ASP A 412 -9.07 14.36 -26.61
CA ASP A 412 -8.45 15.39 -27.44
C ASP A 412 -6.95 15.57 -27.16
N GLN A 413 -6.48 15.15 -25.98
CA GLN A 413 -5.07 15.17 -25.59
C GLN A 413 -4.35 13.85 -25.90
N ALA A 414 -5.05 12.86 -26.44
CA ALA A 414 -4.47 11.58 -26.81
C ALA A 414 -3.91 11.62 -28.25
N ILE A 415 -2.85 10.87 -28.51
CA ILE A 415 -2.10 10.90 -29.77
C ILE A 415 -2.48 9.68 -30.61
N PHE A 416 -3.33 9.86 -31.62
CA PHE A 416 -3.77 8.79 -32.53
C PHE A 416 -2.96 8.70 -33.83
N ASN A 417 -2.30 9.79 -34.23
CA ASN A 417 -1.61 9.89 -35.52
C ASN A 417 -0.15 9.47 -35.38
N ASP A 418 0.39 8.86 -36.44
CA ASP A 418 1.79 8.43 -36.54
C ASP A 418 2.79 9.57 -36.31
#